data_AF-A0A1W9VJ56-F1
#
_entry.id   AF-A0A1W9VJ56-F1
#
_cell.length_a   1.000
_cell.length_b   1.000
_cell.length_c   1.000
_cell.angle_alpha   90.00
_cell.angle_beta   90.00
_cell.angle_gamma   90.00
#
_symmetry.space_group_name_H-M   'P 1'
#
loop_
_entity.id
_entity.type
_entity.pdbx_description
1 polymer ?
#
loop_
_entity_poly.entity_id
_entity_poly.type
_entity_poly.pdbx_seq_one_letter_code
_entity_poly.pdbx_strand_id
1 'polypeptide(L)'
;MDDKIVEEAYAKFKKSDKYKEIMDSHSSNSEADILYRQGFEQGFKEGFIKGEHLRAIKTVKIAKNNNIPIDLIVDMTGLGKEDIEKL
;
A
#
# COMPACT_ATOMS: atom_id res chain seq x y z
N MET A 1 4.11 8.94 1.65
CA MET A 1 3.54 7.80 2.41
C MET A 1 4.66 7.25 3.26
N ASP A 2 4.42 6.93 4.53
CA ASP A 2 5.48 6.51 5.45
C ASP A 2 5.98 5.11 5.07
N ASP A 3 7.26 4.99 4.70
CA ASP A 3 7.91 3.72 4.34
C ASP A 3 7.74 2.66 5.43
N LYS A 4 7.62 3.10 6.70
CA LYS A 4 7.39 2.21 7.84
C LYS A 4 6.06 1.46 7.74
N ILE A 5 4.99 2.10 7.24
CA ILE A 5 3.67 1.47 7.08
C ILE A 5 3.73 0.37 6.03
N VAL A 6 4.44 0.61 4.93
CA VAL A 6 4.60 -0.36 3.84
C VAL A 6 5.37 -1.59 4.34
N GLU A 7 6.46 -1.38 5.07
CA GLU A 7 7.25 -2.46 5.65
C GLU A 7 6.48 -3.26 6.71
N GLU A 8 5.70 -2.59 7.57
CA GLU A 8 4.83 -3.27 8.55
C GLU A 8 3.73 -4.11 7.87
N ALA A 9 3.09 -3.55 6.84
CA ALA A 9 2.09 -4.27 6.04
C ALA A 9 2.70 -5.49 5.36
N TYR A 10 3.90 -5.35 4.80
CA TYR A 10 4.61 -6.45 4.16
C TYR A 10 5.07 -7.51 5.17
N ALA A 11 5.57 -7.11 6.34
CA ALA A 11 5.94 -8.02 7.42
C ALA A 11 4.73 -8.81 7.95
N LYS A 12 3.55 -8.20 8.00
CA LYS A 12 2.29 -8.91 8.31
C LYS A 12 1.92 -9.88 7.19
N PHE A 13 2.03 -9.47 5.94
CA PHE A 13 1.73 -10.32 4.79
C PHE A 13 2.64 -11.56 4.72
N LYS A 14 3.94 -11.40 5.03
CA LYS A 14 4.91 -12.51 5.12
C LYS A 14 4.50 -13.63 6.08
N LYS A 15 3.64 -13.33 7.07
CA LYS A 15 3.13 -14.31 8.04
C LYS A 15 1.87 -15.05 7.56
N SER A 16 1.27 -14.61 6.45
CA SER A 16 0.05 -15.21 5.90
C SER A 16 0.33 -16.54 5.22
N ASP A 17 -0.65 -17.45 5.21
CA ASP A 17 -0.54 -18.72 4.49
C ASP A 17 -0.43 -18.51 2.98
N LYS A 18 -1.02 -17.42 2.47
CA LYS A 18 -0.90 -17.07 1.05
C LYS A 18 0.53 -16.73 0.65
N TYR A 19 1.27 -16.02 1.50
CA TYR A 19 2.67 -15.74 1.23
C TYR A 19 3.50 -17.03 1.22
N LYS A 20 3.25 -17.94 2.18
CA LYS A 20 3.92 -19.25 2.22
C LYS A 20 3.65 -20.06 0.94
N GLU A 21 2.40 -20.15 0.52
CA GLU A 21 2.00 -20.85 -0.71
C GLU A 21 2.77 -20.34 -1.95
N ILE A 22 2.91 -19.01 -2.08
CA ILE A 22 3.64 -18.36 -3.19
C ILE A 22 5.15 -18.62 -3.10
N MET A 23 5.71 -18.61 -1.89
CA MET A 23 7.15 -18.83 -1.71
C MET A 23 7.53 -20.30 -1.82
N ASP A 24 6.66 -21.22 -1.41
CA ASP A 24 6.87 -22.67 -1.53
C ASP A 24 6.91 -23.09 -3.01
N SER A 25 6.08 -22.46 -3.87
CA SER A 25 6.12 -22.67 -5.33
C SER A 25 7.38 -22.11 -6.01
N HIS A 26 8.13 -21.24 -5.31
CA HIS A 26 9.40 -20.64 -5.76
C HIS A 26 10.49 -20.80 -4.70
N SER A 27 10.61 -22.02 -4.15
CA SER A 27 11.48 -22.32 -3.01
C SER A 27 12.92 -22.69 -3.39
N SER A 28 13.21 -22.87 -4.68
CA SER A 28 14.57 -23.18 -5.11
C SER A 28 15.49 -21.96 -5.06
N ASN A 29 16.80 -22.20 -5.08
CA ASN A 29 17.80 -21.16 -5.23
C ASN A 29 18.23 -20.97 -6.70
N SER A 30 17.38 -21.37 -7.65
CA SER A 30 17.59 -21.02 -9.05
C SER A 30 17.52 -19.51 -9.23
N GLU A 31 18.23 -19.01 -10.24
CA GLU A 31 18.20 -17.59 -10.60
C GLU A 31 16.76 -17.11 -10.89
N ALA A 32 15.97 -17.93 -11.56
CA ALA A 32 14.57 -17.65 -11.85
C ALA A 32 13.74 -17.44 -10.57
N ASP A 33 13.89 -18.30 -9.56
CA ASP A 33 13.15 -18.17 -8.30
C ASP A 33 13.64 -16.98 -7.47
N ILE A 34 14.93 -16.67 -7.48
CA ILE A 34 15.46 -15.48 -6.82
C ILE A 34 14.85 -14.21 -7.43
N LEU A 35 14.86 -14.12 -8.77
CA LEU A 35 14.27 -12.99 -9.50
C LEU A 35 12.76 -12.89 -9.25
N TYR A 36 12.05 -14.02 -9.22
CA TYR A 36 10.63 -14.04 -8.89
C TYR A 36 10.36 -13.46 -7.51
N ARG A 37 11.08 -13.91 -6.47
CA ARG A 37 10.88 -13.43 -5.09
C ARG A 37 11.17 -11.94 -4.96
N GLN A 38 12.22 -11.44 -5.63
CA GLN A 38 12.55 -10.01 -5.67
C GLN A 38 11.47 -9.19 -6.37
N GLY A 39 11.03 -9.62 -7.56
CA GLY A 39 9.98 -8.93 -8.32
C GLY A 39 8.64 -8.93 -7.58
N PHE A 40 8.31 -10.02 -6.89
CA PHE A 40 7.11 -10.11 -6.06
C PHE A 40 7.16 -9.14 -4.87
N GLU A 41 8.30 -9.03 -4.17
CA GLU A 41 8.48 -8.06 -3.09
C GLU A 41 8.31 -6.61 -3.58
N GLN A 42 8.98 -6.26 -4.68
CA GLN A 42 8.87 -4.93 -5.28
C GLN A 42 7.43 -4.63 -5.72
N GLY A 43 6.80 -5.56 -6.45
CA GLY A 43 5.43 -5.41 -6.92
C GLY A 43 4.42 -5.29 -5.79
N PHE A 44 4.62 -6.00 -4.67
CA PHE A 44 3.79 -5.83 -3.49
C PHE A 44 3.89 -4.41 -2.92
N LYS A 45 5.12 -3.90 -2.72
CA LYS A 45 5.34 -2.57 -2.15
C LYS A 45 4.75 -1.48 -3.03
N GLU A 46 5.02 -1.53 -4.34
CA GLU A 46 4.46 -0.58 -5.30
C GLU A 46 2.92 -0.65 -5.36
N GLY A 47 2.37 -1.86 -5.41
CA GLY A 47 0.93 -2.08 -5.43
C GLY A 47 0.22 -1.57 -4.18
N PHE A 48 0.82 -1.78 -3.00
CA PHE A 48 0.29 -1.29 -1.73
C PHE A 48 0.28 0.24 -1.67
N ILE A 49 1.40 0.89 -2.03
CA ILE A 49 1.49 2.36 -2.06
C ILE A 49 0.45 2.94 -3.02
N LYS A 50 0.33 2.38 -4.23
CA LYS A 50 -0.64 2.82 -5.22
C LYS A 50 -2.08 2.63 -4.72
N GLY A 51 -2.38 1.50 -4.09
CA GLY A 51 -3.70 1.19 -3.54
C GLY A 51 -4.12 2.16 -2.44
N GLU A 52 -3.24 2.42 -1.47
CA GLU A 52 -3.51 3.35 -0.37
C GLU A 52 -3.63 4.80 -0.88
N HIS A 53 -2.83 5.21 -1.86
CA HIS A 53 -2.99 6.52 -2.50
C HIS A 53 -4.36 6.67 -3.20
N LEU A 54 -4.79 5.66 -3.96
CA LEU A 54 -6.11 5.65 -4.60
C LEU A 54 -7.24 5.68 -3.58
N ARG A 55 -7.08 4.95 -2.46
CA ARG A 55 -8.03 4.97 -1.35
C ARG A 55 -8.10 6.35 -0.73
N ALA A 56 -6.97 7.00 -0.45
CA ALA A 56 -6.92 8.35 0.09
C ALA A 56 -7.67 9.34 -0.81
N ILE A 57 -7.41 9.32 -2.13
CA ILE A 57 -8.14 10.16 -3.10
C ILE A 57 -9.65 9.90 -3.05
N LYS A 58 -10.07 8.63 -3.04
CA LYS A 58 -11.50 8.28 -2.96
C LYS A 58 -12.13 8.79 -1.68
N THR A 59 -11.44 8.66 -0.54
CA THR A 59 -11.88 9.18 0.76
C THR A 59 -12.04 10.70 0.72
N VAL A 60 -11.06 11.44 0.17
CA VAL A 60 -11.14 12.90 0.02
C VAL A 60 -12.39 13.31 -0.76
N LYS A 61 -12.64 12.68 -1.92
CA LYS A 61 -13.80 13.00 -2.77
C LYS A 61 -15.13 12.77 -2.04
N ILE A 62 -15.26 11.63 -1.36
CA ILE A 62 -16.45 11.31 -0.57
C ILE A 62 -16.62 12.33 0.58
N ALA A 63 -15.54 12.65 1.28
CA ALA A 63 -15.60 13.56 2.43
C ALA A 63 -15.95 15.01 2.01
N LYS A 64 -15.38 15.51 0.91
CA LYS A 64 -15.74 16.83 0.34
C LYS A 64 -17.22 16.89 -0.05
N ASN A 65 -17.73 15.86 -0.70
CA ASN A 65 -19.15 15.77 -1.07
C ASN A 65 -20.09 15.78 0.14
N ASN A 66 -19.61 15.29 1.29
CA ASN A 66 -20.35 15.30 2.55
C ASN A 66 -20.06 16.54 3.42
N ASN A 67 -19.37 17.55 2.89
CA ASN A 67 -18.98 18.78 3.61
C ASN A 67 -18.19 18.51 4.91
N ILE A 68 -17.39 17.44 4.94
CA ILE A 68 -16.50 17.17 6.07
C ILE A 68 -15.39 18.23 6.09
N PRO A 69 -15.09 18.85 7.25
CA PRO A 69 -13.99 19.82 7.38
C PRO A 69 -12.65 19.29 6.88
N ILE A 70 -11.90 20.14 6.17
CA ILE A 70 -10.63 19.77 5.54
C ILE A 70 -9.63 19.24 6.56
N ASP A 71 -9.59 19.81 7.77
CA ASP A 71 -8.66 19.39 8.81
C ASP A 71 -8.92 17.94 9.26
N LEU A 72 -10.20 17.52 9.29
CA LEU A 72 -10.54 16.11 9.54
C LEU A 72 -10.20 15.21 8.35
N ILE A 73 -10.26 15.74 7.12
CA ILE A 73 -9.85 14.99 5.92
C ILE A 73 -8.34 14.75 5.93
N VAL A 74 -7.54 15.73 6.35
CA VAL A 74 -6.09 15.58 6.58
C VAL A 74 -5.84 14.45 7.56
N ASP A 75 -6.50 14.46 8.73
CA ASP A 75 -6.34 13.42 9.76
C ASP A 75 -6.74 12.03 9.26
N MET A 76 -7.83 11.93 8.48
CA MET A 76 -8.33 10.64 7.98
C MET A 76 -7.45 10.03 6.88
N THR A 77 -6.76 10.85 6.09
CA THR A 77 -6.10 10.40 4.86
C THR A 77 -4.58 10.48 4.92
N GLY A 78 -4.03 11.27 5.86
CA GLY A 78 -2.61 11.57 5.94
C GLY A 78 -2.08 12.39 4.76
N LEU A 79 -2.96 12.92 3.90
CA LEU A 79 -2.60 13.81 2.80
C LEU A 79 -2.43 15.24 3.30
N GLY A 80 -1.54 15.99 2.65
CA GLY A 80 -1.38 17.41 2.92
C GLY A 80 -2.65 18.19 2.57
N LYS A 81 -2.90 19.27 3.31
CA LYS A 81 -4.04 20.16 3.04
C LYS A 81 -4.07 20.66 1.59
N GLU A 82 -2.91 21.07 1.06
CA GLU A 82 -2.79 21.56 -0.31
C GLU A 82 -3.13 20.47 -1.36
N ASP A 83 -2.74 19.21 -1.10
CA ASP A 83 -3.08 18.09 -1.98
C ASP A 83 -4.59 17.79 -1.94
N ILE A 84 -5.21 17.87 -0.75
CA ILE A 84 -6.66 17.69 -0.57
C ILE A 84 -7.45 18.80 -1.27
N GLU A 85 -6.96 20.04 -1.26
CA GLU A 85 -7.59 21.16 -1.93
C GLU A 85 -7.57 21.02 -3.46
N LYS A 86 -6.49 20.43 -4.01
CA LYS A 86 -6.32 20.15 -5.44
C LYS A 86 -7.15 18.96 -5.97
N LEU A 87 -7.62 18.07 -5.09
CA LEU A 87 -8.38 16.83 -5.42
C LEU A 87 -9.89 17.04 -5.53
#